data_AF-A0A2I7N5Q5-F1
#
_entry.id   AF-A0A2I7N5Q5-F1
#
_cell.length_a   1.000
_cell.length_b   1.000
_cell.length_c   1.000
_cell.angle_alpha   90.00
_cell.angle_beta   90.00
_cell.angle_gamma   90.00
#
_symmetry.space_group_name_H-M   'P 1'
#
loop_
_entity.id
_entity.type
_entity.pdbx_description
1 polymer ?
#
loop_
_entity_poly.entity_id
_entity_poly.type
_entity_poly.pdbx_seq_one_letter_code
_entity_poly.pdbx_strand_id
1 'polypeptide(L)'
;MAKYFRFILIMVFFLLTVACEQKKVEKKIEVNPEIMGMWKSDDGCQLILEKNGDDIMLVKFSTANASDVGYTNLQLKAYKESIMTKFKPVESSIHLNISFLEGVVMVEQYCKQPLHKVDNY
;
A
#
# COMPACT_ATOMS: atom_id res chain seq x y z
N MET A 1 14.79 18.59 56.23
CA MET A 1 14.50 17.28 55.60
C MET A 1 13.53 17.32 54.42
N ALA A 2 12.90 18.46 54.07
CA ALA A 2 11.90 18.52 52.99
C ALA A 2 12.45 18.72 51.55
N LYS A 3 13.73 19.10 51.39
CA LYS A 3 14.32 19.39 50.06
C LYS A 3 14.62 18.14 49.23
N TYR A 4 14.94 17.02 49.86
CA TYR A 4 15.26 15.76 49.18
C TYR A 4 14.02 15.04 48.63
N PHE A 5 12.86 15.23 49.28
CA PHE A 5 11.60 14.62 48.86
C PHE A 5 11.13 15.14 47.48
N ARG A 6 11.42 16.41 47.18
CA ARG A 6 11.12 17.02 45.87
C ARG A 6 11.97 16.44 44.74
N PHE A 7 13.22 16.06 45.02
CA PHE A 7 14.11 15.47 44.01
C PHE A 7 13.71 14.04 43.65
N ILE A 8 13.26 13.25 44.64
CA ILE A 8 12.82 11.87 44.42
C ILE A 8 11.58 11.83 43.50
N LEU A 9 10.62 12.74 43.71
CA LEU A 9 9.41 12.80 42.87
C LEU A 9 9.70 13.14 41.40
N ILE A 10 10.67 14.01 41.14
CA ILE A 10 11.06 14.40 39.77
C ILE A 10 11.75 13.24 39.06
N MET A 11 12.59 12.47 39.77
CA MET A 11 13.28 11.33 39.18
C MET A 11 12.33 10.17 38.82
N VAL A 12 11.31 9.92 39.64
CA VAL A 12 10.28 8.91 39.37
C VAL A 12 9.43 9.29 38.16
N PHE A 13 9.13 10.57 37.96
CA PHE A 13 8.38 11.04 36.79
C PHE A 13 9.18 10.90 35.49
N PHE A 14 10.51 11.12 35.54
CA PHE A 14 11.40 10.94 34.39
C PHE A 14 11.54 9.47 33.97
N LEU A 15 11.54 8.53 34.93
CA LEU A 15 11.58 7.09 34.66
C LEU A 15 10.30 6.59 33.96
N LEU A 16 9.14 7.21 34.22
CA LEU A 16 7.88 6.83 33.60
C LEU A 16 7.75 7.28 32.13
N THR A 17 8.51 8.30 31.70
CA THR A 17 8.41 8.83 30.32
C THR A 17 9.27 8.10 29.30
N VAL A 18 10.23 7.26 29.71
CA VAL A 18 11.15 6.56 28.78
C VAL A 18 10.56 5.24 28.24
N ALA A 19 9.41 4.79 28.75
CA ALA A 19 8.84 3.48 28.40
C ALA A 19 7.81 3.49 27.26
N CYS A 20 7.66 4.60 26.51
CA CYS A 20 6.71 4.67 25.40
C CYS A 20 7.40 4.83 24.04
N GLU A 21 8.43 4.04 23.78
CA GLU A 21 8.77 3.70 22.40
C GLU A 21 7.75 2.67 21.92
N GLN A 22 6.62 3.16 21.39
CA GLN A 22 5.72 2.32 20.62
C GLN A 22 6.48 1.81 19.40
N LYS A 23 7.12 0.65 19.50
CA LYS A 23 7.51 -0.14 18.34
C LYS A 23 6.25 -0.33 17.52
N LYS A 24 6.10 0.46 16.44
CA LYS A 24 5.08 0.26 15.43
C LYS A 24 5.33 -1.13 14.86
N VAL A 25 4.69 -2.13 15.44
CA VAL A 25 4.57 -3.45 14.83
C VAL A 25 3.76 -3.22 13.57
N GLU A 26 4.44 -3.10 12.43
CA GLU A 26 3.76 -3.10 11.13
C GLU A 26 3.02 -4.44 11.03
N LYS A 27 1.70 -4.39 11.24
CA LYS A 27 0.86 -5.54 10.95
C LYS A 27 1.00 -5.82 9.47
N LYS A 28 1.62 -6.96 9.14
CA LYS A 28 1.68 -7.46 7.77
C LYS A 28 0.24 -7.68 7.30
N ILE A 29 -0.17 -6.93 6.29
CA ILE A 29 -1.52 -6.99 5.76
C ILE A 29 -1.60 -8.21 4.85
N GLU A 30 -2.50 -9.12 5.19
CA GLU A 30 -2.81 -10.25 4.32
C GLU A 30 -3.57 -9.74 3.10
N VAL A 31 -2.91 -9.80 1.94
CA VAL A 31 -3.49 -9.37 0.68
C VAL A 31 -4.24 -10.54 0.07
N ASN A 32 -5.47 -10.30 -0.41
CA ASN A 32 -6.24 -11.31 -1.11
C ASN A 32 -5.44 -11.82 -2.33
N PRO A 33 -5.08 -13.11 -2.41
CA PRO A 33 -4.32 -13.65 -3.54
C PRO A 33 -5.06 -13.50 -4.89
N GLU A 34 -6.39 -13.37 -4.88
CA GLU A 34 -7.18 -13.14 -6.08
C GLU A 34 -6.84 -11.85 -6.81
N ILE A 35 -6.17 -10.90 -6.17
CA ILE A 35 -5.74 -9.67 -6.84
C ILE A 35 -4.59 -9.90 -7.83
N MET A 36 -3.88 -11.03 -7.73
CA MET A 36 -2.79 -11.37 -8.65
C MET A 36 -3.33 -11.70 -10.04
N GLY A 37 -2.55 -11.34 -11.07
CA GLY A 37 -2.83 -11.62 -12.47
C GLY A 37 -2.96 -10.35 -13.32
N MET A 38 -3.49 -10.52 -14.52
CA MET A 38 -3.75 -9.44 -15.46
C MET A 38 -5.15 -8.86 -15.27
N TRP A 39 -5.21 -7.53 -15.33
CA TRP A 39 -6.42 -6.73 -15.22
C TRP A 39 -6.50 -5.80 -16.43
N LYS A 40 -7.67 -5.71 -17.04
CA LYS A 40 -7.93 -4.87 -18.22
C LYS A 40 -9.30 -4.21 -18.15
N SER A 41 -9.40 -3.01 -18.71
CA SER A 41 -10.67 -2.36 -19.00
C SER A 41 -10.92 -2.30 -20.50
N ASP A 42 -12.18 -2.14 -20.89
CA ASP A 42 -12.59 -2.09 -22.30
C ASP A 42 -12.01 -0.88 -23.04
N ASP A 43 -11.68 0.19 -22.31
CA ASP A 43 -11.03 1.38 -22.86
C ASP A 43 -9.53 1.21 -23.13
N GLY A 44 -8.94 0.05 -22.80
CA GLY A 44 -7.55 -0.31 -23.12
C GLY A 44 -6.54 -0.10 -22.00
N CYS A 45 -6.97 0.35 -20.82
CA CYS A 45 -6.13 0.35 -19.62
C CYS A 45 -5.78 -1.09 -19.21
N GLN A 46 -4.52 -1.34 -18.86
CA GLN A 46 -4.02 -2.66 -18.47
C GLN A 46 -3.07 -2.56 -17.27
N LEU A 47 -3.17 -3.54 -16.37
CA LEU A 47 -2.34 -3.69 -15.19
C LEU A 47 -2.02 -5.17 -14.97
N ILE A 48 -0.78 -5.51 -14.60
CA ILE A 48 -0.37 -6.86 -14.22
C ILE A 48 0.25 -6.79 -12.82
N LEU A 49 -0.32 -7.56 -11.90
CA LEU A 49 0.15 -7.69 -10.52
C LEU A 49 0.65 -9.10 -10.27
N GLU A 50 1.84 -9.21 -9.71
CA GLU A 50 2.45 -10.47 -9.31
C GLU A 50 2.97 -10.41 -7.88
N LYS A 51 3.11 -11.59 -7.28
CA LYS A 51 3.69 -11.74 -5.95
C LYS A 51 5.18 -12.04 -6.11
N ASN A 52 6.02 -11.24 -5.46
CA ASN A 52 7.46 -11.48 -5.37
C ASN A 52 7.84 -11.68 -3.91
N GLY A 53 7.95 -12.94 -3.48
CA GLY A 53 8.12 -13.26 -2.06
C GLY A 53 6.89 -12.83 -1.26
N ASP A 54 7.06 -11.91 -0.31
CA ASP A 54 5.97 -11.32 0.47
C ASP A 54 5.43 -10.01 -0.11
N ASP A 55 6.10 -9.49 -1.13
CA ASP A 55 5.79 -8.21 -1.75
C ASP A 55 4.89 -8.36 -2.97
N ILE A 56 4.23 -7.27 -3.32
CA ILE A 56 3.43 -7.17 -4.55
C ILE A 56 4.17 -6.30 -5.54
N MET A 57 4.32 -6.82 -6.74
CA MET A 57 4.97 -6.16 -7.86
C MET A 57 3.93 -5.78 -8.90
N LEU A 58 3.97 -4.52 -9.31
CA LEU A 58 3.40 -4.09 -10.58
C LEU A 58 4.38 -4.44 -11.68
N VAL A 59 4.11 -5.52 -12.40
CA VAL A 59 4.96 -5.95 -13.53
C VAL A 59 4.81 -4.98 -14.69
N LYS A 60 3.56 -4.59 -14.97
CA LYS A 60 3.23 -3.66 -16.05
C LYS A 60 1.96 -2.88 -15.74
N PHE A 61 2.00 -1.60 -16.04
CA PHE A 61 0.84 -0.72 -16.17
C PHE A 61 0.94 0.05 -17.49
N SER A 62 -0.17 0.15 -18.21
CA SER A 62 -0.31 0.98 -19.40
C SER A 62 -1.72 1.54 -19.48
N THR A 63 -1.85 2.80 -19.90
CA THR A 63 -3.15 3.41 -20.20
C THR A 63 -3.64 3.04 -21.60
N ALA A 64 -4.87 3.47 -21.91
CA ALA A 64 -5.49 3.33 -23.23
C ALA A 64 -4.62 3.84 -24.39
N ASN A 65 -3.84 4.91 -24.16
CA ASN A 65 -2.89 5.43 -25.12
C ASN A 65 -1.48 4.99 -24.72
N ALA A 66 -0.89 4.10 -25.51
CA ALA A 66 0.48 3.59 -25.28
C ALA A 66 1.57 4.68 -25.29
N SER A 67 1.26 5.89 -25.75
CA SER A 67 2.13 7.07 -25.75
C SER A 67 2.10 7.87 -24.43
N ASP A 68 1.19 7.54 -23.51
CA ASP A 68 1.05 8.23 -22.22
C ASP A 68 1.99 7.60 -21.16
N VAL A 69 1.56 7.63 -19.90
CA VAL A 69 2.29 7.13 -18.74
C VAL A 69 2.15 5.61 -18.64
N GLY A 70 3.29 4.93 -18.54
CA GLY A 70 3.39 3.50 -18.25
C GLY A 70 4.41 3.23 -17.17
N TYR A 71 4.18 2.19 -16.37
CA TYR A 71 5.07 1.77 -15.30
C TYR A 71 5.38 0.28 -15.42
N THR A 72 6.60 -0.11 -15.03
CA THR A 72 7.03 -1.51 -15.04
C THR A 72 7.90 -1.79 -13.82
N ASN A 73 7.82 -3.01 -13.31
CA ASN A 73 8.65 -3.51 -12.20
C ASN A 73 8.62 -2.60 -10.95
N LEU A 74 7.45 -2.09 -10.57
CA LEU A 74 7.31 -1.28 -9.35
C LEU A 74 6.89 -2.13 -8.16
N GLN A 75 7.62 -2.03 -7.06
CA GLN A 75 7.20 -2.61 -5.79
C GLN A 75 6.06 -1.77 -5.18
N LEU A 76 5.02 -2.45 -4.73
CA LEU A 76 3.85 -1.85 -4.14
C LEU A 76 3.72 -2.23 -2.66
N LYS A 77 3.39 -1.26 -1.83
CA LYS A 77 2.96 -1.46 -0.45
C LYS A 77 1.45 -1.51 -0.40
N ALA A 78 0.91 -2.62 0.11
CA ALA A 78 -0.52 -2.78 0.35
C ALA A 78 -0.93 -2.17 1.69
N TYR A 79 -2.10 -1.53 1.73
CA TYR A 79 -2.74 -1.10 2.96
C TYR A 79 -4.26 -1.22 2.88
N LYS A 80 -4.90 -1.49 4.01
CA LYS A 80 -6.37 -1.53 4.11
C LYS A 80 -6.90 -0.13 4.40
N GLU A 81 -7.91 0.27 3.64
CA GLU A 81 -8.68 1.48 3.90
C GLU A 81 -10.16 1.11 3.85
N SER A 82 -10.78 0.99 5.03
CA SER A 82 -12.12 0.40 5.18
C SER A 82 -12.18 -1.01 4.55
N ILE A 83 -13.18 -1.26 3.70
CA ILE A 83 -13.35 -2.52 2.96
C ILE A 83 -12.40 -2.67 1.76
N MET A 84 -11.72 -1.60 1.35
CA MET A 84 -10.86 -1.59 0.17
C MET A 84 -9.43 -1.97 0.53
N THR A 85 -8.73 -2.61 -0.40
CA THR A 85 -7.28 -2.79 -0.33
C THR A 85 -6.65 -1.81 -1.29
N LYS A 86 -5.79 -0.92 -0.81
CA LYS A 86 -5.07 0.05 -1.63
C LYS A 86 -3.60 -0.32 -1.75
N PHE A 87 -3.00 0.10 -2.85
CA PHE A 87 -1.60 -0.12 -3.15
C PHE A 87 -0.97 1.19 -3.61
N LYS A 88 0.23 1.45 -3.09
CA LYS A 88 1.05 2.59 -3.46
C LYS A 88 2.47 2.12 -3.76
N PRO A 89 3.17 2.74 -4.73
CA PRO A 89 4.58 2.53 -4.93
C PRO A 89 5.36 2.74 -3.64
N VAL A 90 6.37 1.90 -3.41
CA VAL A 90 7.36 2.15 -2.35
C VAL A 90 8.21 3.38 -2.69
N GLU A 91 8.45 3.62 -3.98
CA GLU A 91 9.16 4.81 -4.46
C GLU A 91 8.29 6.07 -4.36
N SER A 92 8.73 7.06 -3.58
CA SER A 92 7.96 8.27 -3.28
C SER A 92 7.82 9.26 -4.44
N SER A 93 8.63 9.12 -5.49
CA SER A 93 8.56 9.95 -6.70
C SER A 93 7.33 9.61 -7.57
N ILE A 94 6.77 8.40 -7.40
CA ILE A 94 5.73 7.85 -8.26
C ILE A 94 4.37 8.03 -7.61
N HIS A 95 3.49 8.76 -8.30
CA HIS A 95 2.13 9.04 -7.84
C HIS A 95 1.15 8.10 -8.53
N LEU A 96 1.17 6.83 -8.12
CA LEU A 96 0.24 5.81 -8.61
C LEU A 96 -0.60 5.29 -7.45
N ASN A 97 -1.93 5.39 -7.57
CA ASN A 97 -2.87 4.85 -6.58
C ASN A 97 -3.70 3.74 -7.22
N ILE A 98 -3.53 2.53 -6.71
CA ILE A 98 -4.30 1.37 -7.14
C ILE A 98 -5.19 0.95 -5.98
N SER A 99 -6.43 0.57 -6.26
CA SER A 99 -7.33 0.03 -5.25
C SER A 99 -8.09 -1.19 -5.77
N PHE A 100 -8.36 -2.11 -4.85
CA PHE A 100 -9.09 -3.34 -5.10
C PHE A 100 -10.30 -3.41 -4.17
N LEU A 101 -11.45 -3.66 -4.76
CA LEU A 101 -12.74 -3.82 -4.08
C LEU A 101 -13.59 -4.79 -4.89
N GLU A 102 -14.16 -5.80 -4.24
CA GLU A 102 -15.20 -6.68 -4.83
C GLU A 102 -14.89 -7.22 -6.24
N GLY A 103 -13.64 -7.64 -6.48
CA GLY A 103 -13.28 -8.27 -7.75
C GLY A 103 -13.01 -7.31 -8.91
N VAL A 104 -12.86 -6.01 -8.64
CA VAL A 104 -12.38 -5.02 -9.61
C VAL A 104 -11.16 -4.27 -9.10
N VAL A 105 -10.33 -3.79 -10.03
CA VAL A 105 -9.18 -2.92 -9.73
C VAL A 105 -9.43 -1.52 -10.30
N MET A 106 -9.20 -0.49 -9.51
CA MET A 106 -9.25 0.90 -9.96
C MET A 106 -7.85 1.50 -9.90
N VAL A 107 -7.45 2.18 -10.96
CA VAL A 107 -6.20 2.97 -11.02
C VAL A 107 -6.59 4.43 -11.13
N GLU A 108 -6.54 5.13 -9.99
CA GLU A 108 -6.99 6.52 -9.90
C GLU A 108 -6.16 7.41 -10.85
N GLN A 109 -6.78 8.46 -11.40
CA GLN A 109 -6.16 9.46 -12.30
C GLN A 109 -5.74 8.96 -13.69
N TYR A 110 -5.56 7.66 -13.89
CA TYR A 110 -5.08 7.11 -15.17
C TYR A 110 -6.14 6.35 -15.97
N CYS A 111 -6.97 5.55 -15.30
CA CYS A 111 -8.02 4.77 -15.98
C CYS A 111 -9.40 5.38 -15.74
N LYS A 112 -10.21 5.46 -16.80
CA LYS A 112 -11.58 6.01 -16.71
C LYS A 112 -12.58 4.97 -16.20
N GLN A 113 -12.28 3.70 -16.41
CA GLN A 113 -13.12 2.57 -16.03
C GLN A 113 -12.38 1.64 -15.05
N PRO A 114 -13.12 0.90 -14.21
CA PRO A 114 -12.57 -0.20 -13.45
C PRO A 114 -11.95 -1.25 -14.39
N LEU A 115 -10.86 -1.86 -13.96
CA LEU A 115 -10.23 -2.97 -14.62
C LEU A 115 -10.83 -4.27 -14.08
N HIS A 116 -11.11 -5.19 -14.99
CA HIS A 116 -11.64 -6.51 -14.73
C HIS A 116 -10.55 -7.57 -14.92
N LYS A 117 -10.64 -8.66 -14.15
CA LYS A 117 -9.66 -9.74 -14.22
C LYS A 117 -9.76 -10.45 -15.56
N VAL A 118 -8.60 -10.81 -16.11
CA VAL A 118 -8.51 -11.64 -17.32
C VAL A 118 -8.26 -13.09 -16.87
N ASP A 119 -9.23 -13.97 -17.11
CA ASP A 119 -9.23 -15.34 -16.57
C ASP A 119 -8.19 -16.29 -17.20
N ASN A 120 -7.54 -15.90 -18.31
CA ASN A 120 -6.61 -16.73 -19.08
C ASN A 120 -5.23 -16.07 -19.25
N TYR A 121 -4.64 -15.52 -18.17
CA TYR A 121 -3.28 -14.97 -18.19
C TYR A 121 -2.22 -16.05 -17.96
#